data_AF-A0A925KBW3-F1
#
_entry.id   AF-A0A925KBW3-F1
#
_cell.length_a   1.000
_cell.length_b   1.000
_cell.length_c   1.000
_cell.angle_alpha   90.00
_cell.angle_beta   90.00
_cell.angle_gamma   90.00
#
_symmetry.space_group_name_H-M   'P 1'
#
loop_
_entity.id
_entity.type
_entity.pdbx_description
1 polymer ?
#
loop_
_entity_poly.entity_id
_entity_poly.type
_entity_poly.pdbx_seq_one_letter_code
_entity_poly.pdbx_strand_id
1 'polypeptide(L)'
;MVAVGVVLGAAAAGRWVKLTRATSILPAGVLLGLLVPWVGWAPSVAVALPLLLVVGAMGGALVVPMNALLQHRGHQLLTAGRSIAVQNFNENASVLVMLGVYAALLHAQVTIAGVLTLFGLAVAGVMLLLIWRERRRRLVLQSGSQGRAGSAGIGVTDA
;
A
#
# COMPACT_ATOMS: atom_id res chain seq x y z
N MET A 1 -20.39 -7.85 -1.50
CA MET A 1 -19.76 -7.23 -2.68
C MET A 1 -18.26 -7.00 -2.51
N VAL A 2 -17.77 -6.56 -1.35
CA VAL A 2 -16.32 -6.35 -1.13
C VAL A 2 -15.48 -7.59 -1.46
N ALA A 3 -15.81 -8.77 -0.93
CA ALA A 3 -15.05 -10.00 -1.17
C ALA A 3 -15.02 -10.38 -2.67
N VAL A 4 -16.16 -10.23 -3.36
CA VAL A 4 -16.26 -10.42 -4.82
C VAL A 4 -15.33 -9.44 -5.54
N GLY A 5 -15.35 -8.16 -5.15
CA GLY A 5 -14.43 -7.15 -5.64
C GLY A 5 -12.98 -7.56 -5.43
N VAL A 6 -12.60 -7.96 -4.22
CA VAL A 6 -11.24 -8.39 -3.87
C VAL A 6 -10.76 -9.51 -4.77
N VAL A 7 -11.57 -10.56 -4.97
CA VAL A 7 -11.22 -11.69 -5.84
C VAL A 7 -11.02 -11.22 -7.29
N LEU A 8 -11.95 -10.42 -7.82
CA LEU A 8 -11.85 -9.88 -9.19
C LEU A 8 -10.62 -8.98 -9.37
N GLY A 9 -10.37 -8.08 -8.41
CA GLY A 9 -9.24 -7.17 -8.42
C GLY A 9 -7.90 -7.89 -8.33
N ALA A 10 -7.79 -8.89 -7.46
CA ALA A 10 -6.59 -9.72 -7.33
C ALA A 10 -6.33 -10.53 -8.61
N ALA A 11 -7.37 -11.15 -9.19
CA ALA A 11 -7.27 -11.90 -10.43
C ALA A 11 -6.82 -11.01 -11.60
N ALA A 12 -7.36 -9.80 -11.72
CA ALA A 12 -6.96 -8.82 -12.73
C ALA A 12 -5.50 -8.36 -12.52
N ALA A 13 -5.11 -8.05 -11.28
CA ALA A 13 -3.75 -7.60 -10.97
C ALA A 13 -2.70 -8.66 -11.26
N GLY A 14 -2.99 -9.95 -11.01
CA GLY A 14 -2.09 -11.06 -11.34
C GLY A 14 -1.75 -11.17 -12.83
N ARG A 15 -2.60 -10.64 -13.73
CA ARG A 15 -2.37 -10.64 -15.18
C ARG A 15 -1.61 -9.41 -15.66
N TRP A 16 -1.75 -8.26 -14.97
CA TRP A 16 -1.30 -6.96 -15.48
C TRP A 16 -0.13 -6.34 -14.68
N VAL A 17 0.02 -6.70 -13.41
CA VAL A 17 1.05 -6.14 -12.53
C VAL A 17 2.26 -7.07 -12.53
N LYS A 18 3.23 -6.79 -13.42
CA LYS A 18 4.56 -7.42 -13.31
C LYS A 18 5.21 -6.95 -12.00
N LEU A 19 5.69 -7.91 -11.18
CA LEU A 19 6.25 -7.72 -9.83
C LEU A 19 7.40 -6.68 -9.73
N THR A 20 7.94 -6.20 -10.84
CA THR A 20 9.11 -5.31 -10.92
C THR A 20 8.83 -3.82 -10.66
N ARG A 21 7.59 -3.41 -10.34
CA ARG A 21 7.25 -2.00 -10.03
C ARG A 21 6.47 -1.81 -8.72
N ALA A 22 7.04 -2.24 -7.59
CA ALA A 22 6.43 -2.03 -6.26
C ALA A 22 5.99 -0.57 -6.00
N THR A 23 6.74 0.42 -6.49
CA THR A 23 6.45 1.84 -6.28
C THR A 23 5.33 2.38 -7.16
N SER A 24 4.94 1.69 -8.23
CA SER A 24 3.82 2.15 -9.08
C SER A 24 2.45 1.84 -8.47
N ILE A 25 2.41 1.04 -7.40
CA ILE A 25 1.16 0.63 -6.72
C ILE A 25 0.79 1.63 -5.61
N LEU A 26 1.75 2.40 -5.09
CA LEU A 26 1.52 3.38 -4.02
C LEU A 26 0.45 4.44 -4.35
N PRO A 27 0.38 5.03 -5.57
CA PRO A 27 -0.68 5.98 -5.91
C PRO A 27 -2.07 5.35 -5.91
N ALA A 28 -2.20 4.07 -6.27
CA ALA A 28 -3.47 3.36 -6.17
C ALA A 28 -3.91 3.20 -4.70
N GLY A 29 -2.96 3.07 -3.77
CA GLY A 29 -3.22 3.09 -2.33
C GLY A 29 -3.76 4.43 -1.82
N VAL A 30 -3.30 5.55 -2.38
CA VAL A 30 -3.87 6.88 -2.08
C VAL A 30 -5.32 6.95 -2.56
N LEU A 31 -5.58 6.53 -3.81
CA LEU A 31 -6.93 6.52 -4.36
C LEU A 31 -7.88 5.63 -3.54
N LEU A 32 -7.42 4.44 -3.14
CA LEU A 32 -8.18 3.55 -2.26
C LEU A 32 -8.50 4.22 -0.92
N GLY A 33 -7.51 4.85 -0.27
CA GLY A 33 -7.71 5.57 0.98
C GLY A 33 -8.72 6.72 0.86
N LEU A 34 -8.71 7.44 -0.26
CA LEU A 34 -9.68 8.51 -0.52
C LEU A 34 -11.07 7.99 -0.91
N LEU A 35 -11.18 6.75 -1.41
CA LEU A 35 -12.45 6.15 -1.83
C LEU A 35 -13.24 5.57 -0.66
N VAL A 36 -12.57 4.99 0.34
CA VAL A 36 -13.22 4.34 1.51
C VAL A 36 -14.19 5.25 2.28
N PRO A 37 -13.89 6.54 2.56
CA PRO A 37 -14.81 7.43 3.26
C PRO A 37 -16.19 7.51 2.58
N TRP A 38 -16.24 7.52 1.25
CA TRP A 38 -17.49 7.62 0.48
C TRP A 38 -18.47 6.49 0.75
N VAL A 39 -17.98 5.32 1.17
CA VAL A 39 -18.85 4.21 1.60
C VAL A 39 -19.64 4.59 2.86
N GLY A 40 -19.00 5.27 3.81
CA GLY A 40 -19.63 5.68 5.07
C GLY A 40 -20.67 6.79 4.92
N TRP A 41 -20.55 7.58 3.85
CA TRP A 41 -21.46 8.68 3.52
C TRP A 41 -22.47 8.32 2.42
N ALA A 42 -22.51 7.05 2.00
CA ALA A 42 -23.44 6.62 0.96
C ALA A 42 -24.90 6.76 1.45
N PRO A 43 -25.78 7.47 0.70
CA PRO A 43 -27.14 7.76 1.15
C PRO A 43 -28.08 6.55 1.08
N SER A 44 -27.68 5.48 0.38
CA SER A 44 -28.47 4.26 0.25
C SER A 44 -27.61 3.03 0.00
N VAL A 45 -28.16 1.86 0.29
CA VAL A 45 -27.51 0.56 0.02
C VAL A 45 -27.21 0.39 -1.47
N ALA A 46 -28.09 0.89 -2.35
CA ALA A 46 -27.90 0.83 -3.80
C ALA A 46 -26.62 1.56 -4.26
N VAL A 47 -26.25 2.66 -3.58
CA VAL A 47 -24.99 3.39 -3.84
C VAL A 47 -23.81 2.72 -3.14
N ALA A 48 -24.01 2.19 -1.93
CA ALA A 48 -22.95 1.51 -1.19
C ALA A 48 -22.46 0.23 -1.88
N LEU A 49 -23.35 -0.56 -2.48
CA LEU A 49 -23.00 -1.82 -3.15
C LEU A 49 -21.94 -1.67 -4.27
N PRO A 50 -22.10 -0.79 -5.28
CA PRO A 50 -21.08 -0.57 -6.29
C PRO A 50 -19.80 0.05 -5.70
N LEU A 51 -19.90 0.97 -4.73
CA LEU A 51 -18.72 1.51 -4.05
C LEU A 51 -17.91 0.41 -3.35
N LEU A 52 -18.59 -0.48 -2.62
CA LEU A 52 -17.97 -1.62 -1.94
C LEU A 52 -17.32 -2.59 -2.93
N LEU A 53 -17.91 -2.78 -4.11
CA LEU A 53 -17.32 -3.59 -5.18
C LEU A 53 -16.01 -2.96 -5.69
N VAL A 54 -16.02 -1.65 -5.97
CA VAL A 54 -14.84 -0.91 -6.47
C VAL A 54 -13.74 -0.86 -5.40
N VAL A 55 -14.09 -0.53 -4.15
CA VAL A 55 -13.15 -0.54 -3.01
C VAL A 55 -12.54 -1.94 -2.85
N GLY A 56 -13.37 -2.99 -2.92
CA GLY A 56 -12.90 -4.37 -2.89
C GLY A 56 -11.92 -4.68 -4.02
N ALA A 57 -12.27 -4.32 -5.26
CA ALA A 57 -11.41 -4.54 -6.43
C ALA A 57 -10.07 -3.82 -6.33
N MET A 58 -10.08 -2.55 -5.94
CA MET A 58 -8.86 -1.77 -5.73
C MET A 58 -8.02 -2.35 -4.58
N GLY A 59 -8.65 -2.76 -3.49
CA GLY A 59 -7.99 -3.41 -2.35
C GLY A 59 -7.33 -4.73 -2.75
N GLY A 60 -8.05 -5.62 -3.43
CA GLY A 60 -7.51 -6.90 -3.90
C GLY A 60 -6.36 -6.73 -4.90
N ALA A 61 -6.51 -5.78 -5.83
CA ALA A 61 -5.47 -5.46 -6.82
C ALA A 61 -4.18 -4.89 -6.20
N LEU A 62 -4.26 -4.32 -5.00
CA LEU A 62 -3.13 -3.75 -4.28
C LEU A 62 -2.52 -4.73 -3.27
N VAL A 63 -3.34 -5.32 -2.40
CA VAL A 63 -2.86 -6.09 -1.24
C VAL A 63 -2.27 -7.43 -1.67
N VAL A 64 -2.91 -8.13 -2.62
CA VAL A 64 -2.47 -9.49 -3.01
C VAL A 64 -1.08 -9.49 -3.67
N PRO A 65 -0.79 -8.66 -4.69
CA PRO A 65 0.54 -8.61 -5.29
C PRO A 65 1.61 -8.08 -4.31
N MET A 66 1.25 -7.16 -3.42
CA MET A 66 2.18 -6.64 -2.42
C MET A 66 2.58 -7.71 -1.41
N ASN A 67 1.62 -8.52 -0.94
CA ASN A 67 1.90 -9.65 -0.06
C ASN A 67 2.83 -10.66 -0.73
N ALA A 68 2.62 -10.96 -2.02
CA ALA A 68 3.52 -11.83 -2.79
C ALA A 68 4.93 -11.22 -2.99
N LEU A 69 5.02 -9.92 -3.25
CA LEU A 69 6.28 -9.21 -3.45
C LEU A 69 7.11 -9.13 -2.16
N LEU A 70 6.46 -8.86 -1.02
CA LEU A 70 7.10 -8.85 0.29
C LEU A 70 7.58 -10.25 0.68
N GLN A 71 6.78 -11.29 0.39
CA GLN A 71 7.20 -12.68 0.51
C GLN A 71 8.43 -13.01 -0.35
N HIS A 72 8.45 -12.56 -1.60
CA HIS A 72 9.59 -12.79 -2.49
C HIS A 72 10.86 -12.07 -2.01
N ARG A 73 10.75 -10.80 -1.60
CA ARG A 73 11.88 -10.05 -1.02
C ARG A 73 12.35 -10.65 0.30
N GLY A 74 11.42 -11.06 1.15
CA GLY A 74 11.72 -11.73 2.41
C GLY A 74 12.41 -13.07 2.18
N HIS A 75 12.05 -13.82 1.13
CA HIS A 75 12.75 -15.04 0.73
C HIS A 75 14.18 -14.80 0.21
N GLN A 76 14.44 -13.67 -0.45
CA GLN A 76 15.81 -13.30 -0.85
C GLN A 76 16.69 -12.90 0.34
N LEU A 77 16.08 -12.45 1.45
CA LEU A 77 16.77 -12.03 2.66
C LEU A 77 16.83 -13.14 3.74
N LEU A 78 15.91 -14.09 3.72
CA LEU A 78 15.68 -15.14 4.73
C LEU A 78 15.20 -16.44 4.05
N THR A 79 15.41 -17.62 4.64
CA THR A 79 14.86 -18.88 4.07
C THR A 79 13.33 -18.82 3.92
N ALA A 80 12.76 -19.54 2.94
CA ALA A 80 11.34 -19.46 2.58
C ALA A 80 10.38 -19.56 3.78
N GLY A 81 10.60 -20.55 4.66
CA GLY A 81 9.76 -20.74 5.85
C GLY A 81 9.85 -19.59 6.86
N ARG A 82 11.03 -18.97 7.03
CA ARG A 82 11.20 -17.82 7.93
C ARG A 82 10.49 -16.57 7.38
N SER A 83 10.56 -16.33 6.08
CA SER A 83 9.86 -15.20 5.45
C SER A 83 8.33 -15.33 5.55
N ILE A 84 7.79 -16.52 5.32
CA ILE A 84 6.35 -16.78 5.43
C ILE A 84 5.88 -16.57 6.87
N ALA A 85 6.63 -17.10 7.86
CA ALA A 85 6.29 -16.96 9.27
C ALA A 85 6.28 -15.50 9.74
N VAL A 86 7.28 -14.71 9.34
CA VAL A 86 7.36 -13.27 9.69
C VAL A 86 6.21 -12.49 9.06
N GLN A 87 5.83 -12.80 7.83
CA GLN A 87 4.71 -12.12 7.17
C GLN A 87 3.39 -12.47 7.86
N ASN A 88 3.14 -13.75 8.13
CA ASN A 88 1.94 -14.16 8.83
C ASN A 88 1.85 -13.53 10.24
N PHE A 89 2.97 -13.48 10.97
CA PHE A 89 3.01 -12.79 12.27
C PHE A 89 2.69 -11.30 12.13
N ASN A 90 3.30 -10.61 11.17
CA ASN A 90 3.10 -9.17 10.99
C ASN A 90 1.67 -8.83 10.55
N GLU A 91 1.10 -9.61 9.63
CA GLU A 91 -0.29 -9.46 9.20
C GLU A 91 -1.26 -9.67 10.37
N ASN A 92 -1.12 -10.76 11.13
CA ASN A 92 -1.98 -11.02 12.29
C ASN A 92 -1.83 -9.94 13.38
N ALA A 93 -0.60 -9.53 13.70
CA ALA A 93 -0.36 -8.46 14.66
C ALA A 93 -1.01 -7.14 14.20
N SER A 94 -0.91 -6.81 12.91
CA SER A 94 -1.53 -5.61 12.35
C SER A 94 -3.07 -5.65 12.43
N VAL A 95 -3.68 -6.82 12.22
CA VAL A 95 -5.13 -7.02 12.38
C VAL A 95 -5.55 -6.82 13.83
N LEU A 96 -4.79 -7.36 14.79
CA LEU A 96 -5.05 -7.17 16.22
C LEU A 96 -4.97 -5.68 16.61
N VAL A 97 -3.93 -4.97 16.16
CA VAL A 97 -3.79 -3.53 16.41
C VAL A 97 -4.95 -2.76 15.77
N MET A 98 -5.32 -3.08 14.53
CA MET A 98 -6.44 -2.45 13.84
C MET A 98 -7.76 -2.67 14.61
N LEU A 99 -7.99 -3.89 15.08
CA LEU A 99 -9.19 -4.22 15.85
C LEU A 99 -9.20 -3.51 17.21
N GLY A 100 -8.04 -3.39 17.87
CA GLY A 100 -7.89 -2.62 19.11
C GLY A 100 -8.20 -1.13 18.91
N VAL A 101 -7.67 -0.52 17.85
CA VAL A 101 -7.98 0.87 17.50
C VAL A 101 -9.47 1.03 17.17
N TYR A 102 -10.04 0.11 16.39
CA TYR A 102 -11.47 0.12 16.07
C TYR A 102 -12.34 0.01 17.33
N ALA A 103 -12.00 -0.89 18.26
CA ALA A 103 -12.68 -1.04 19.54
C ALA A 103 -12.60 0.24 20.38
N ALA A 104 -11.44 0.92 20.40
CA ALA A 104 -11.28 2.20 21.09
C ALA A 104 -12.16 3.30 20.47
N LEU A 105 -12.27 3.35 19.13
CA LEU A 105 -13.15 4.30 18.43
C LEU A 105 -14.63 4.02 18.71
N LEU A 106 -15.02 2.75 18.80
CA LEU A 106 -16.38 2.37 19.23
C LEU A 106 -16.65 2.79 20.68
N HIS A 107 -15.70 2.60 21.58
CA HIS A 107 -15.83 3.05 22.96
C HIS A 107 -15.99 4.57 23.05
N ALA A 108 -15.27 5.31 22.20
CA ALA A 108 -15.40 6.77 22.04
C ALA A 108 -16.66 7.21 21.26
N GLN A 109 -17.56 6.29 20.90
CA GLN A 109 -18.82 6.57 20.17
C GLN A 109 -18.61 7.27 18.82
N VAL A 110 -17.47 7.03 18.15
CA VAL A 110 -17.21 7.59 16.82
C VAL A 110 -18.13 6.91 15.81
N THR A 111 -18.82 7.71 14.99
CA THR A 111 -19.75 7.20 13.97
C THR A 111 -19.02 6.35 12.93
N ILE A 112 -19.72 5.39 12.31
CA ILE A 112 -19.14 4.52 11.26
C ILE A 112 -18.58 5.35 10.10
N ALA A 113 -19.29 6.41 9.69
CA ALA A 113 -18.79 7.35 8.68
C ALA A 113 -17.49 8.04 9.13
N GLY A 114 -17.40 8.43 10.40
CA GLY A 114 -16.18 8.98 11.01
C GLY A 114 -15.02 7.97 11.03
N VAL A 115 -15.28 6.73 11.42
CA VAL A 115 -14.28 5.64 11.41
C VAL A 115 -13.73 5.40 10.01
N LEU A 116 -14.61 5.26 9.01
CA LEU A 116 -14.21 5.05 7.61
C LEU A 116 -13.46 6.26 7.04
N THR A 117 -13.86 7.47 7.44
CA THR A 117 -13.16 8.71 7.06
C THR A 117 -11.76 8.76 7.64
N LEU A 118 -11.61 8.52 8.95
CA LEU A 118 -10.31 8.50 9.62
C LEU A 118 -9.39 7.42 9.04
N PHE A 119 -9.91 6.21 8.86
CA PHE A 119 -9.16 5.09 8.29
C PHE A 119 -8.70 5.40 6.86
N GLY A 120 -9.60 5.87 5.99
CA GLY A 120 -9.28 6.22 4.61
C GLY A 120 -8.22 7.30 4.50
N LEU A 121 -8.35 8.38 5.28
CA LEU A 121 -7.38 9.47 5.32
C LEU A 121 -6.03 9.01 5.90
N ALA A 122 -6.02 8.15 6.92
CA ALA A 122 -4.78 7.58 7.45
C ALA A 122 -4.05 6.74 6.40
N VAL A 123 -4.76 5.87 5.66
CA VAL A 123 -4.20 5.08 4.56
C VAL A 123 -3.63 6.00 3.47
N ALA A 124 -4.41 7.00 3.03
CA ALA A 124 -3.97 7.95 2.02
C ALA A 124 -2.73 8.74 2.48
N GLY A 125 -2.71 9.21 3.72
CA GLY A 125 -1.59 9.94 4.32
C GLY A 125 -0.32 9.10 4.41
N VAL A 126 -0.41 7.84 4.86
CA VAL A 126 0.73 6.91 4.90
C VAL A 126 1.26 6.64 3.49
N MET A 127 0.38 6.41 2.51
CA MET A 127 0.80 6.18 1.12
C MET A 127 1.49 7.41 0.53
N LEU A 128 0.99 8.62 0.79
CA LEU A 128 1.63 9.87 0.37
C LEU A 128 3.01 10.05 1.01
N LEU A 129 3.14 9.75 2.31
CA LEU A 129 4.41 9.79 3.03
C LEU A 129 5.42 8.81 2.43
N LEU A 130 4.99 7.59 2.08
CA LEU A 130 5.83 6.59 1.43
C LEU A 130 6.28 7.05 0.04
N ILE A 131 5.38 7.61 -0.76
CA ILE A 131 5.71 8.18 -2.09
C ILE A 131 6.74 9.29 -1.93
N TRP A 132 6.54 10.20 -0.98
CA TRP A 132 7.45 11.30 -0.71
C TRP A 132 8.84 10.80 -0.29
N ARG A 133 8.90 9.82 0.63
CA ARG A 133 10.15 9.22 1.12
C ARG A 133 10.90 8.53 -0.01
N GLU A 134 10.19 7.82 -0.88
CA GLU A 134 10.78 7.14 -2.04
C GLU A 134 11.34 8.15 -3.06
N ARG A 135 10.60 9.23 -3.36
CA ARG A 135 11.09 10.32 -4.22
C ARG A 135 12.36 10.94 -3.67
N ARG A 136 12.40 11.23 -2.36
CA ARG A 136 13.61 11.77 -1.71
C ARG A 136 14.80 10.81 -1.82
N ARG A 137 14.60 9.50 -1.60
CA ARG A 137 15.67 8.50 -1.74
C ARG A 137 16.24 8.47 -3.16
N ARG A 138 15.39 8.56 -4.18
CA ARG A 138 15.83 8.57 -5.59
C ARG A 138 16.65 9.81 -5.95
N LEU A 139 16.25 10.98 -5.46
CA LEU A 139 16.98 12.24 -5.70
C LEU A 139 18.39 12.21 -5.09
N VAL A 140 18.53 11.67 -3.88
CA VAL A 140 19.84 11.53 -3.21
C VAL A 140 20.76 10.58 -3.98
N LEU A 141 20.25 9.45 -4.46
CA LEU A 141 21.04 8.49 -5.23
C LEU A 141 21.53 9.07 -6.58
N GLN A 142 20.70 9.85 -7.26
CA GLN A 142 21.08 10.52 -8.51
C GLN A 142 22.16 11.59 -8.30
N SER A 143 22.06 12.34 -7.19
CA SER A 143 23.06 13.36 -6.82
C SER A 143 24.42 12.72 -6.50
N GLY A 144 24.42 11.56 -5.82
CA GLY A 144 25.64 10.79 -5.54
C GLY A 144 26.29 10.14 -6.77
N SER A 145 25.50 9.74 -7.78
CA SER A 145 26.03 9.20 -9.03
C SER A 145 26.65 10.27 -9.94
N GLN A 146 26.09 11.49 -9.97
CA GLN A 146 26.67 12.61 -10.74
C GLN A 146 28.00 13.08 -10.15
N GLY A 147 28.13 13.13 -8.82
CA GLY A 147 29.39 13.51 -8.17
C GLY A 147 30.55 12.56 -8.46
N ARG A 148 30.29 11.25 -8.52
CA ARG A 148 31.31 10.23 -8.86
C ARG A 148 31.70 10.24 -10.34
N ALA A 149 30.76 10.53 -11.24
CA ALA A 149 31.04 10.66 -12.67
C ALA A 149 31.84 11.94 -12.98
N GLY A 150 31.59 13.04 -12.28
CA GLY A 150 32.34 14.29 -12.40
C GLY A 150 33.78 14.19 -11.91
N SER A 151 34.04 13.48 -10.80
CA SER A 151 35.41 13.28 -10.30
C SER A 151 36.25 12.32 -11.16
N ALA A 152 35.61 11.37 -11.86
CA ALA A 152 36.31 10.44 -12.76
C ALA A 152 36.71 11.09 -14.10
N GLY A 153 36.04 12.17 -14.53
CA GLY A 153 36.39 12.91 -15.75
C GLY A 153 37.54 13.91 -15.55
N ILE A 154 37.75 14.39 -14.33
CA ILE A 154 38.82 15.37 -14.01
C ILE A 154 40.19 14.69 -13.85
N GLY A 155 40.23 13.39 -13.52
CA GLY A 155 41.49 12.64 -13.39
C GLY A 155 42.08 12.08 -14.68
N VAL A 156 41.48 12.35 -15.86
CA VAL A 156 41.95 11.82 -17.17
C VAL A 156 42.45 12.94 -18.10
N THR A 157 42.31 14.20 -17.70
CA THR A 157 42.70 15.36 -18.54
C THR A 157 43.95 16.09 -18.09
N ASP A 158 44.49 15.80 -16.91
CA ASP A 158 45.75 16.38 -16.43
C ASP A 158 46.83 15.29 -16.24
N ALA A 159 47.83 15.35 -17.13
CA ALA A 159 49.20 14.83 -17.04
C ALA A 159 49.46 13.32 -17.19
#